data_AF-A0A7S3CHW3-F1
#
_entry.id   AF-A0A7S3CHW3-F1
#
_cell.length_a   1.000
_cell.length_b   1.000
_cell.length_c   1.000
_cell.angle_alpha   90.00
_cell.angle_beta   90.00
_cell.angle_gamma   90.00
#
_symmetry.space_group_name_H-M   'P 1'
#
loop_
_entity.id
_entity.type
_entity.pdbx_description
1 polymer ?
#
loop_
_entity_poly.entity_id
_entity_poly.type
_entity_poly.pdbx_seq_one_letter_code
_entity_poly.pdbx_strand_id
1 'polypeptide(L)'
;MIFTNVELRDKEEDHLEAFRKFCKEKGQDIPEGYDDENRFVLRVLQGKKWKYEVAIEEIITHSEWKKATYPLKYDPVKDMLSQGIIYAHKRDLKHRPIVIVDCEKILKMADQIDLLVSATNFFLDHVISKAMVPGKIENWTTIFDLRSVGATQMSNKNIQQVVKAMQ
;
A
#
# COMPACT_ATOMS: atom_id res chain seq x y z
N MET A 1 3.74 -7.29 2.62
CA MET A 1 3.67 -8.66 3.17
C MET A 1 2.34 -8.77 3.89
N ILE A 2 1.49 -9.65 3.41
CA ILE A 2 0.28 -10.12 4.09
C ILE A 2 0.80 -11.23 5.04
N PHE A 3 0.12 -11.60 6.11
CA PHE A 3 0.61 -12.67 7.02
C PHE A 3 -0.47 -13.72 7.30
N THR A 4 -1.45 -13.77 6.42
CA THR A 4 -2.63 -14.61 6.56
C THR A 4 -2.24 -16.07 6.36
N ASN A 5 -2.65 -16.94 7.30
CA ASN A 5 -2.45 -18.39 7.24
C ASN A 5 -0.99 -18.87 7.22
N VAL A 6 -0.06 -18.12 7.84
CA VAL A 6 1.35 -18.53 8.01
C VAL A 6 1.66 -18.71 9.49
N GLU A 7 2.49 -19.67 9.86
CA GLU A 7 3.01 -19.74 11.24
C GLU A 7 3.96 -18.56 11.50
N LEU A 8 3.73 -17.83 12.59
CA LEU A 8 4.61 -16.73 12.98
C LEU A 8 5.86 -17.28 13.65
N ARG A 9 6.98 -16.60 13.45
CA ARG A 9 8.21 -16.86 14.19
C ARG A 9 8.03 -16.32 15.62
N ASP A 10 8.72 -16.92 16.58
CA ASP A 10 8.67 -16.49 17.99
C ASP A 10 8.86 -14.97 18.16
N LYS A 11 9.83 -14.39 17.43
CA LYS A 11 10.07 -12.94 17.44
C LYS A 11 8.87 -12.10 16.96
N GLU A 12 8.08 -12.60 16.02
CA GLU A 12 6.91 -11.89 15.50
C GLU A 12 5.77 -11.91 16.51
N GLU A 13 5.57 -13.04 17.19
CA GLU A 13 4.62 -13.14 18.31
C GLU A 13 5.04 -12.24 19.48
N ASP A 14 6.31 -12.29 19.88
CA ASP A 14 6.86 -11.44 20.95
C ASP A 14 6.59 -9.95 20.69
N HIS A 15 6.81 -9.51 19.44
CA HIS A 15 6.56 -8.13 19.05
C HIS A 15 5.06 -7.78 19.00
N LEU A 16 4.19 -8.69 18.60
CA LEU A 16 2.74 -8.47 18.61
C LEU A 16 2.22 -8.35 20.04
N GLU A 17 2.64 -9.23 20.94
CA GLU A 17 2.27 -9.17 22.36
C GLU A 17 2.79 -7.88 23.01
N ALA A 18 4.05 -7.53 22.77
CA ALA A 18 4.64 -6.29 23.27
C ALA A 18 3.91 -5.05 22.74
N PHE A 19 3.50 -5.05 21.47
CA PHE A 19 2.73 -3.95 20.88
C PHE A 19 1.33 -3.84 21.47
N ARG A 20 0.60 -4.96 21.64
CA ARG A 20 -0.71 -4.98 22.31
C ARG A 20 -0.63 -4.44 23.74
N LYS A 21 0.43 -4.80 24.47
CA LYS A 21 0.68 -4.29 25.82
C LYS A 21 0.97 -2.79 25.80
N PHE A 22 1.83 -2.32 24.90
CA PHE A 22 2.12 -0.90 24.71
C PHE A 22 0.84 -0.09 24.43
N CYS A 23 -0.03 -0.56 23.54
CA CYS A 23 -1.31 0.07 23.24
C CYS A 23 -2.20 0.20 24.48
N LYS A 24 -2.33 -0.87 25.28
CA LYS A 24 -3.08 -0.85 26.55
C LYS A 24 -2.52 0.13 27.57
N GLU A 25 -1.19 0.15 27.74
CA GLU A 25 -0.52 1.07 28.67
C GLU A 25 -0.68 2.54 28.27
N LYS A 26 -0.75 2.82 26.96
CA LYS A 26 -0.98 4.17 26.42
C LYS A 26 -2.45 4.55 26.31
N GLY A 27 -3.38 3.63 26.59
CA GLY A 27 -4.82 3.85 26.39
C GLY A 27 -5.20 4.07 24.93
N GLN A 28 -4.47 3.46 24.00
CA GLN A 28 -4.74 3.51 22.57
C GLN A 28 -5.33 2.18 22.11
N ASP A 29 -6.50 2.24 21.48
CA ASP A 29 -7.16 1.06 20.95
C ASP A 29 -6.70 0.77 19.51
N ILE A 30 -6.43 -0.51 19.24
CA ILE A 30 -6.17 -0.97 17.88
C ILE A 30 -7.54 -1.06 17.16
N PRO A 31 -7.72 -0.42 16.01
CA PRO A 31 -8.98 -0.47 15.27
C PRO A 31 -9.40 -1.91 14.90
N GLU A 32 -10.70 -2.15 14.87
CA GLU A 32 -11.28 -3.44 14.49
C GLU A 32 -10.82 -3.90 13.09
N GLY A 33 -10.46 -5.18 12.96
CA GLY A 33 -9.96 -5.78 11.71
C GLY A 33 -8.49 -5.50 11.39
N TYR A 34 -7.72 -4.93 12.31
CA TYR A 34 -6.27 -4.70 12.14
C TYR A 34 -5.42 -5.74 12.88
N ASP A 35 -5.89 -6.20 14.03
CA ASP A 35 -5.27 -7.24 14.87
C ASP A 35 -6.06 -8.56 14.79
N ASP A 36 -6.41 -8.95 13.57
CA ASP A 36 -7.11 -10.19 13.25
C ASP A 36 -6.20 -11.18 12.51
N GLU A 37 -6.76 -12.23 11.92
CA GLU A 37 -6.05 -13.23 11.12
C GLU A 37 -5.33 -12.64 9.89
N ASN A 38 -5.73 -11.44 9.42
CA ASN A 38 -5.03 -10.74 8.34
C ASN A 38 -3.73 -10.09 8.83
N ARG A 39 -3.55 -9.95 10.15
CA ARG A 39 -2.30 -9.52 10.81
C ARG A 39 -1.73 -8.24 10.21
N PHE A 40 -2.61 -7.29 9.91
CA PHE A 40 -2.23 -5.99 9.37
C PHE A 40 -1.28 -5.25 10.32
N VAL A 41 -1.50 -5.37 11.63
CA VAL A 41 -0.60 -4.84 12.67
C VAL A 41 0.84 -5.30 12.45
N LEU A 42 1.07 -6.60 12.24
CA LEU A 42 2.41 -7.15 12.04
C LEU A 42 3.09 -6.55 10.80
N ARG A 43 2.33 -6.36 9.72
CA ARG A 43 2.81 -5.70 8.50
C ARG A 43 3.27 -4.28 8.76
N VAL A 44 2.49 -3.49 9.50
CA VAL A 44 2.88 -2.11 9.85
C VAL A 44 4.09 -2.12 10.76
N LEU A 45 4.12 -2.97 11.79
CA LEU A 45 5.24 -3.09 12.71
C LEU A 45 6.56 -3.38 12.00
N GLN A 46 6.58 -4.36 11.09
CA GLN A 46 7.76 -4.66 10.29
C GLN A 46 8.16 -3.48 9.39
N GLY A 47 7.19 -2.85 8.72
CA GLY A 47 7.43 -1.69 7.87
C GLY A 47 8.00 -0.49 8.62
N LYS A 48 7.57 -0.27 9.86
CA LYS A 48 8.07 0.80 10.74
C LYS A 48 9.26 0.39 11.60
N LYS A 49 9.87 -0.78 11.34
CA LYS A 49 11.03 -1.30 12.06
C LYS A 49 10.80 -1.38 13.57
N TRP A 50 9.62 -1.84 13.98
CA TRP A 50 9.22 -2.06 15.36
C TRP A 50 9.16 -0.79 16.23
N LYS A 51 8.98 0.38 15.61
CA LYS A 51 8.70 1.64 16.31
C LYS A 51 7.21 1.74 16.62
N TYR A 52 6.83 1.43 17.86
CA TYR A 52 5.42 1.24 18.24
C TYR A 52 4.59 2.52 18.16
N GLU A 53 5.13 3.65 18.58
CA GLU A 53 4.48 4.96 18.50
C GLU A 53 4.12 5.31 17.04
N VAL A 54 5.08 5.12 16.13
CA VAL A 54 4.88 5.41 14.70
C VAL A 54 3.92 4.41 14.06
N ALA A 55 3.94 3.15 14.52
CA ALA A 55 3.08 2.11 13.98
C ALA A 55 1.60 2.33 14.34
N ILE A 56 1.29 2.70 15.58
CA ILE A 56 -0.11 2.94 15.99
C ILE A 56 -0.69 4.20 15.33
N GLU A 57 0.10 5.28 15.20
CA GLU A 57 -0.31 6.48 14.46
C GLU A 57 -0.66 6.17 13.00
N GLU A 58 0.15 5.34 12.35
CA GLU A 58 -0.09 4.88 10.98
C GLU A 58 -1.36 4.02 10.89
N ILE A 59 -1.57 3.10 11.84
CA ILE A 59 -2.74 2.22 11.89
C ILE A 59 -4.03 3.04 12.02
N ILE A 60 -4.04 4.03 12.92
CA ILE A 60 -5.18 4.92 13.14
C ILE A 60 -5.45 5.74 11.88
N THR A 61 -4.42 6.37 11.32
CA THR A 61 -4.52 7.17 10.09
C THR A 61 -5.07 6.35 8.92
N HIS A 62 -4.57 5.12 8.74
CA HIS A 62 -5.06 4.20 7.73
C HIS A 62 -6.52 3.79 7.98
N SER A 63 -6.92 3.60 9.24
CA SER A 63 -8.31 3.27 9.62
C SER A 63 -9.30 4.38 9.30
N GLU A 64 -8.94 5.62 9.63
CA GLU A 64 -9.75 6.80 9.32
C GLU A 64 -9.90 6.98 7.80
N TRP A 65 -8.79 6.89 7.06
CA TRP A 65 -8.82 6.94 5.60
C TRP A 65 -9.68 5.82 4.99
N LYS A 66 -9.54 4.58 5.48
CA LYS A 66 -10.31 3.43 4.99
C LYS A 66 -11.81 3.63 5.22
N LYS A 67 -12.21 4.10 6.41
CA LYS A 67 -13.61 4.41 6.73
C LYS A 67 -14.18 5.52 5.84
N ALA A 68 -13.39 6.54 5.53
CA ALA A 68 -13.83 7.67 4.71
C ALA A 68 -13.91 7.34 3.20
N THR A 69 -13.08 6.41 2.72
CA THR A 69 -12.83 6.24 1.27
C THR A 69 -13.46 4.98 0.68
N TYR A 70 -13.65 3.92 1.47
CA TYR A 70 -14.19 2.65 0.95
C TYR A 70 -15.73 2.66 0.87
N PRO A 71 -16.32 1.98 -0.13
CA PRO A 71 -15.67 1.23 -1.20
C PRO A 71 -15.08 2.13 -2.30
N LEU A 72 -13.89 1.77 -2.79
CA LEU A 72 -13.27 2.44 -3.93
C LEU A 72 -14.10 2.16 -5.20
N LYS A 73 -14.52 3.22 -5.90
CA LYS A 73 -15.39 3.12 -7.07
C LYS A 73 -14.57 3.21 -8.37
N TYR A 74 -14.92 2.39 -9.35
CA TYR A 74 -14.24 2.37 -10.66
C TYR A 74 -14.62 3.57 -11.53
N ASP A 75 -15.91 3.93 -11.59
CA ASP A 75 -16.41 4.93 -12.55
C ASP A 75 -15.66 6.28 -12.49
N PRO A 76 -15.35 6.86 -11.31
CA PRO A 76 -14.63 8.12 -11.24
C PRO A 76 -13.18 8.05 -11.77
N VAL A 77 -12.55 6.88 -11.73
CA VAL A 77 -11.12 6.70 -12.05
C VAL A 77 -10.89 5.98 -13.37
N LYS A 78 -11.95 5.51 -14.04
CA LYS A 78 -11.89 4.70 -15.26
C LYS A 78 -11.07 5.37 -16.36
N ASP A 79 -11.32 6.65 -16.63
CA ASP A 79 -10.65 7.36 -17.71
C ASP A 79 -9.17 7.54 -17.40
N MET A 80 -8.83 7.86 -16.15
CA MET A 80 -7.45 7.96 -15.66
C MET A 80 -6.71 6.62 -15.82
N LEU A 81 -7.34 5.50 -15.45
CA LEU A 81 -6.75 4.16 -15.61
C LEU A 81 -6.58 3.78 -17.09
N SER A 82 -7.53 4.15 -17.95
CA SER A 82 -7.49 3.83 -19.39
C SER A 82 -6.31 4.46 -20.11
N GLN A 83 -5.76 5.55 -19.57
CA GLN A 83 -4.57 6.21 -20.11
C GLN A 83 -3.28 5.40 -19.86
N GLY A 84 -3.32 4.34 -19.05
CA GLY A 84 -2.17 3.47 -18.80
C GLY A 84 -1.08 4.15 -17.99
N ILE A 85 -1.47 4.93 -16.98
CA ILE A 85 -0.58 5.64 -16.05
C ILE A 85 -0.04 4.67 -15.00
N ILE A 86 -0.90 3.73 -14.60
CA ILE A 86 -0.55 2.58 -13.78
C ILE A 86 -1.27 1.34 -14.35
N TYR A 87 -0.55 0.23 -14.48
CA TYR A 87 -1.13 -1.01 -14.99
C TYR A 87 -0.35 -2.25 -14.56
N ALA A 88 -0.99 -3.42 -14.64
CA ALA A 88 -0.37 -4.70 -14.32
C ALA A 88 0.23 -5.33 -15.58
N HIS A 89 1.43 -5.91 -15.47
CA HIS A 89 2.08 -6.61 -16.56
C HIS A 89 2.62 -7.98 -16.13
N LYS A 90 1.84 -9.05 -16.34
CA LYS A 90 2.27 -10.43 -16.01
C LYS A 90 2.77 -10.56 -14.55
N ARG A 91 3.61 -11.55 -14.32
CA ARG A 91 4.26 -11.86 -13.04
C ARG A 91 5.75 -12.07 -13.26
N ASP A 92 6.56 -11.84 -12.24
CA ASP A 92 7.98 -12.17 -12.28
C ASP A 92 8.26 -13.66 -11.99
N LEU A 93 9.54 -14.06 -11.97
CA LEU A 93 9.98 -15.43 -11.71
C LEU A 93 9.56 -15.97 -10.33
N LYS A 94 9.20 -15.09 -9.38
CA LYS A 94 8.68 -15.46 -8.06
C LYS A 94 7.15 -15.35 -8.00
N HIS A 95 6.49 -15.31 -9.16
CA HIS A 95 5.06 -15.15 -9.34
C HIS A 95 4.48 -13.84 -8.77
N ARG A 96 5.30 -12.85 -8.42
CA ARG A 96 4.79 -11.57 -7.91
C ARG A 96 4.19 -10.78 -9.06
N PRO A 97 3.00 -10.18 -8.91
CA PRO A 97 2.46 -9.30 -9.94
C PRO A 97 3.44 -8.15 -10.20
N ILE A 98 3.61 -7.80 -11.47
CA ILE A 98 4.43 -6.64 -11.85
C ILE A 98 3.48 -5.47 -12.12
N VAL A 99 3.71 -4.37 -11.44
CA VAL A 99 3.01 -3.09 -11.61
C VAL A 99 3.93 -2.14 -12.35
N ILE A 100 3.45 -1.56 -13.44
CA ILE A 100 4.16 -0.53 -14.19
C ILE A 100 3.54 0.82 -13.88
N VAL A 101 4.39 1.82 -13.63
CA VAL A 101 4.00 3.22 -13.41
C VAL A 101 4.69 4.08 -14.46
N ASP A 102 3.91 4.80 -15.26
CA ASP A 102 4.40 5.69 -16.31
C ASP A 102 4.60 7.11 -15.74
N CYS A 103 5.86 7.47 -15.47
CA CYS A 103 6.19 8.74 -14.84
C CYS A 103 5.97 9.94 -15.77
N GLU A 104 6.11 9.77 -17.10
CA GLU A 104 5.85 10.84 -18.06
C GLU A 104 4.38 11.27 -17.98
N LYS A 105 3.46 10.30 -17.92
CA LYS A 105 2.02 10.57 -17.79
C LYS A 105 1.67 11.22 -16.45
N ILE A 106 2.28 10.78 -15.35
CA ILE A 106 2.10 11.43 -14.03
C ILE A 106 2.46 12.92 -14.11
N LEU A 107 3.58 13.25 -14.76
CA LEU A 107 4.01 14.64 -14.92
C LEU A 107 3.07 15.46 -15.80
N LYS A 108 2.52 14.86 -16.87
CA LYS A 108 1.54 15.51 -17.76
C LYS A 108 0.19 15.76 -17.09
N MET A 109 -0.17 14.96 -16.09
CA MET A 109 -1.45 15.04 -15.37
C MET A 109 -1.28 15.60 -13.96
N ALA A 110 -0.23 16.41 -13.77
CA ALA A 110 0.16 17.03 -12.52
C ALA A 110 -0.96 17.85 -11.86
N ASP A 111 -1.85 18.43 -12.67
CA ASP A 111 -3.01 19.22 -12.26
C ASP A 111 -4.17 18.37 -11.69
N GLN A 112 -4.16 17.06 -11.93
CA GLN A 112 -5.19 16.11 -11.53
C GLN A 112 -4.70 15.10 -10.48
N ILE A 113 -3.83 15.56 -9.58
CA ILE A 113 -3.09 14.68 -8.67
C ILE A 113 -3.98 13.88 -7.70
N ASP A 114 -5.09 14.44 -7.24
CA ASP A 114 -6.04 13.72 -6.37
C ASP A 114 -6.72 12.57 -7.12
N LEU A 115 -7.02 12.78 -8.41
CA LEU A 115 -7.59 11.76 -9.28
C LEU A 115 -6.55 10.67 -9.61
N LEU A 116 -5.28 11.05 -9.81
CA LEU A 116 -4.16 10.12 -9.96
C LEU A 116 -3.99 9.22 -8.73
N VAL A 117 -4.01 9.80 -7.52
CA VAL A 117 -3.92 9.07 -6.26
C VAL A 117 -5.13 8.14 -6.10
N SER A 118 -6.33 8.61 -6.41
CA SER A 118 -7.55 7.79 -6.37
C SER A 118 -7.50 6.61 -7.34
N ALA A 119 -7.04 6.84 -8.57
CA ALA A 119 -6.85 5.78 -9.57
C ALA A 119 -5.79 4.77 -9.13
N THR A 120 -4.69 5.25 -8.56
CA THR A 120 -3.63 4.40 -7.99
C THR A 120 -4.15 3.53 -6.86
N ASN A 121 -4.89 4.10 -5.91
CA ASN A 121 -5.48 3.36 -4.79
C ASN A 121 -6.47 2.29 -5.28
N PHE A 122 -7.36 2.63 -6.22
CA PHE A 122 -8.29 1.67 -6.81
C PHE A 122 -7.53 0.53 -7.50
N PHE A 123 -6.52 0.84 -8.30
CA PHE A 123 -5.73 -0.16 -9.00
C PHE A 123 -4.99 -1.08 -8.02
N LEU A 124 -4.36 -0.54 -6.97
CA LEU A 124 -3.63 -1.33 -5.99
C LEU A 124 -4.56 -2.22 -5.15
N ASP A 125 -5.75 -1.72 -4.77
CA ASP A 125 -6.77 -2.54 -4.12
C ASP A 125 -7.18 -3.72 -5.02
N HIS A 126 -7.30 -3.49 -6.33
CA HIS A 126 -7.55 -4.56 -7.30
C HIS A 126 -6.37 -5.56 -7.38
N VAL A 127 -5.12 -5.09 -7.37
CA VAL A 127 -3.93 -5.97 -7.35
C VAL A 127 -3.87 -6.80 -6.07
N ILE A 128 -4.13 -6.20 -4.91
CA ILE A 128 -4.14 -6.89 -3.61
C ILE A 128 -5.27 -7.93 -3.58
N SER A 129 -6.47 -7.58 -4.03
CA SER A 129 -7.63 -8.46 -3.95
C SER A 129 -7.69 -9.55 -5.02
N LYS A 130 -7.09 -9.34 -6.20
CA LYS A 130 -7.23 -10.26 -7.36
C LYS A 130 -5.91 -10.86 -7.85
N ALA A 131 -4.77 -10.22 -7.62
CA ALA A 131 -3.48 -10.67 -8.15
C ALA A 131 -2.54 -11.23 -7.08
N MET A 132 -2.74 -10.90 -5.80
CA MET A 132 -2.01 -11.52 -4.70
C MET A 132 -2.67 -12.81 -4.24
N VAL A 133 -1.90 -13.64 -3.54
CA VAL A 133 -2.36 -14.90 -2.96
C VAL A 133 -1.97 -14.89 -1.49
N PRO A 134 -2.94 -14.78 -0.56
CA PRO A 134 -2.65 -14.77 0.88
C PRO A 134 -1.78 -15.96 1.29
N GLY A 135 -0.75 -15.71 2.10
CA GLY A 135 0.22 -16.69 2.57
C GLY A 135 1.22 -17.20 1.52
N LYS A 136 1.15 -16.74 0.25
CA LYS A 136 2.04 -17.22 -0.84
C LYS A 136 2.68 -16.10 -1.65
N ILE A 137 1.88 -15.17 -2.15
CA ILE A 137 2.31 -14.06 -3.00
C ILE A 137 1.73 -12.79 -2.39
N GLU A 138 2.55 -12.12 -1.60
CA GLU A 138 2.09 -11.08 -0.67
C GLU A 138 2.83 -9.74 -0.83
N ASN A 139 3.51 -9.63 -1.95
CA ASN A 139 4.20 -8.45 -2.43
C ASN A 139 4.13 -8.42 -3.96
N TRP A 140 4.48 -7.26 -4.51
CA TRP A 140 4.53 -7.03 -5.95
C TRP A 140 5.88 -6.41 -6.31
N THR A 141 6.16 -6.38 -7.61
CA THR A 141 7.31 -5.66 -8.16
C THR A 141 6.80 -4.43 -8.89
N THR A 142 7.25 -3.24 -8.51
CA THR A 142 6.95 -2.01 -9.25
C THR A 142 8.10 -1.67 -10.19
N ILE A 143 7.78 -1.35 -11.44
CA ILE A 143 8.71 -0.76 -12.41
C ILE A 143 8.22 0.66 -12.70
N PHE A 144 9.05 1.64 -12.42
CA PHE A 144 8.81 3.03 -12.83
C PHE A 144 9.42 3.23 -14.21
N ASP A 145 8.57 3.43 -15.23
CA ASP A 145 9.01 3.81 -16.57
C ASP A 145 9.33 5.31 -16.58
N LEU A 146 10.60 5.61 -16.79
CA LEU A 146 11.15 6.96 -16.78
C LEU A 146 11.48 7.45 -18.19
N ARG A 147 10.95 6.80 -19.23
CA ARG A 147 11.11 7.28 -20.60
C ARG A 147 10.65 8.74 -20.69
N SER A 148 11.46 9.57 -21.33
CA SER A 148 11.20 11.01 -21.47
C SER A 148 11.15 11.81 -20.15
N VAL A 149 11.52 11.22 -19.02
CA VAL A 149 11.61 11.92 -17.72
C VAL A 149 13.06 12.27 -17.44
N GLY A 150 13.36 13.57 -17.36
CA GLY A 150 14.69 14.06 -17.00
C GLY A 150 15.02 13.77 -15.53
N ALA A 151 16.32 13.59 -15.22
CA ALA A 151 16.77 13.30 -13.85
C ALA A 151 16.30 14.32 -12.80
N THR A 152 16.17 15.60 -13.18
CA THR A 152 15.67 16.68 -12.33
C THR A 152 14.16 16.61 -12.06
N GLN A 153 13.40 15.92 -12.91
CA GLN A 153 11.95 15.76 -12.76
C GLN A 153 11.60 14.55 -11.88
N MET A 154 12.54 13.65 -11.58
CA MET A 154 12.29 12.49 -10.73
C MET A 154 11.99 12.84 -9.27
N SER A 155 12.49 13.96 -8.78
CA SER A 155 12.18 14.48 -7.43
C SER A 155 10.86 15.26 -7.37
N ASN A 156 10.05 15.23 -8.44
CA ASN A 156 8.79 15.94 -8.50
C ASN A 156 7.80 15.41 -7.44
N LYS A 157 7.14 16.36 -6.75
CA LYS A 157 6.18 16.09 -5.66
C LYS A 157 5.04 15.15 -6.09
N ASN A 158 4.63 15.19 -7.36
CA ASN A 158 3.53 14.39 -7.87
C ASN A 158 3.91 12.91 -7.98
N ILE A 159 5.13 12.62 -8.45
CA ILE A 159 5.67 11.24 -8.45
C ILE A 159 5.77 10.74 -7.00
N GLN A 160 6.21 11.59 -6.07
CA GLN A 160 6.28 11.22 -4.65
C GLN A 160 4.91 10.93 -4.04
N GLN A 161 3.85 11.64 -4.43
CA GLN A 161 2.49 11.37 -3.94
C GLN A 161 1.96 10.03 -4.45
N VAL A 162 2.19 9.70 -5.72
CA VAL A 162 1.85 8.37 -6.25
C VAL A 162 2.65 7.28 -5.53
N VAL A 163 3.96 7.47 -5.32
CA VAL A 163 4.80 6.52 -4.58
C VAL A 163 4.31 6.33 -3.14
N LYS A 164 3.88 7.40 -2.46
CA LYS A 164 3.32 7.31 -1.10
C LYS A 164 2.04 6.47 -1.06
N ALA A 165 1.20 6.54 -2.08
CA ALA A 165 0.01 5.68 -2.18
C ALA A 165 0.36 4.19 -2.35
N MET A 166 1.59 3.86 -2.75
CA MET A 166 2.07 2.48 -2.91
C MET A 166 2.77 1.91 -1.67
N GLN A 167 3.03 2.72 -0.64
CA GLN A 167 3.77 2.36 0.58
C GLN A 167 2.83 1.94 1.70
#